data_AF-A0A945W633-F1
#
_entry.id   AF-A0A945W633-F1
#
_cell.length_a   1.000
_cell.length_b   1.000
_cell.length_c   1.000
_cell.angle_alpha   90.00
_cell.angle_beta   90.00
_cell.angle_gamma   90.00
#
_symmetry.space_group_name_H-M   'P 1'
#
loop_
_entity.id
_entity.type
_entity.pdbx_description
1 polymer ?
#
loop_
_entity_poly.entity_id
_entity_poly.type
_entity_poly.pdbx_seq_one_letter_code
_entity_poly.pdbx_strand_id
1 'polypeptide(L)'
;MGRWSYSSRSTVEESKAITTKFLKKNNYFTGGVKRGEISWSFKGNKTGSVSIIVSPVKGDEYVRFQYMQTDMDTKVATKMDYKVRLTWTPCYFGGIRWWFICPQVVNAHACGKRVGSLYLEGKRFGCRHCYNLTYASSQESHKYDGLFRKIGFTIQEARLAFPGV
;
A
#
# COMPACT_ATOMS: atom_id res chain seq x y z
N MET A 1 11.92 -32.28 10.47
CA MET A 1 11.38 -32.09 9.11
C MET A 1 10.44 -30.91 9.13
N GLY A 2 10.89 -29.75 8.63
CA GLY A 2 10.16 -28.48 8.73
C GLY A 2 9.04 -28.38 7.70
N ARG A 3 7.83 -28.07 8.16
CA ARG A 3 6.67 -27.79 7.32
C ARG A 3 6.50 -26.27 7.25
N TRP A 4 7.05 -25.65 6.20
CA TRP A 4 6.80 -24.25 5.90
C TRP A 4 5.31 -24.09 5.54
N SER A 5 4.55 -23.41 6.38
CA SER A 5 3.15 -23.12 6.09
C SER A 5 3.06 -21.99 5.06
N TYR A 6 2.12 -22.15 4.15
CA TYR A 6 1.83 -21.24 3.05
C TYR A 6 1.42 -19.87 3.61
N SER A 7 2.30 -18.87 3.53
CA SER A 7 1.96 -17.49 3.89
C SER A 7 0.94 -16.97 2.87
N SER A 8 -0.31 -16.81 3.28
CA SER A 8 -1.31 -16.05 2.53
C SER A 8 -0.78 -14.64 2.29
N ARG A 9 -0.77 -14.18 1.03
CA ARG A 9 -0.32 -12.83 0.67
C ARG A 9 -1.07 -11.78 1.50
N SER A 10 -0.34 -10.81 2.05
CA SER A 10 -0.91 -9.68 2.80
C SER A 10 -1.97 -8.97 1.94
N THR A 11 -3.15 -8.71 2.52
CA THR A 11 -4.23 -8.01 1.82
C THR A 11 -4.01 -6.50 1.86
N VAL A 12 -4.55 -5.79 0.87
CA VAL A 12 -4.49 -4.32 0.81
C VAL A 12 -5.19 -3.68 2.01
N GLU A 13 -6.25 -4.32 2.50
CA GLU A 13 -7.12 -3.87 3.58
C GLU A 13 -6.46 -3.95 4.96
N GLU A 14 -5.58 -4.95 5.17
CA GLU A 14 -4.82 -5.14 6.41
C GLU A 14 -3.51 -4.34 6.44
N SER A 15 -3.09 -3.82 5.28
CA SER A 15 -1.83 -3.10 5.14
C SER A 15 -1.92 -1.64 5.61
N LYS A 16 -0.84 -1.15 6.23
CA LYS A 16 -0.71 0.25 6.63
C LYS A 16 -0.50 1.13 5.39
N ALA A 17 -1.59 1.64 4.85
CA ALA A 17 -1.60 2.40 3.60
C ALA A 17 -1.62 3.92 3.83
N ILE A 18 -0.90 4.65 2.98
CA ILE A 18 -1.06 6.11 2.78
C ILE A 18 -1.52 6.37 1.35
N THR A 19 -2.50 7.26 1.19
CA THR A 19 -3.08 7.56 -0.13
C THR A 19 -3.04 9.06 -0.43
N THR A 20 -2.91 9.42 -1.71
CA THR A 20 -3.00 10.82 -2.14
C THR A 20 -4.42 11.37 -1.91
N LYS A 21 -5.45 10.51 -1.91
CA LYS A 21 -6.82 10.89 -1.53
C LYS A 21 -6.89 11.34 -0.06
N PHE A 22 -6.27 10.61 0.86
CA PHE A 22 -6.18 11.01 2.27
C PHE A 22 -5.45 12.35 2.42
N LEU A 23 -4.29 12.51 1.76
CA LEU A 23 -3.51 13.75 1.83
C LEU A 23 -4.30 14.95 1.28
N LYS A 24 -5.01 14.77 0.16
CA LYS A 24 -5.88 15.79 -0.42
C LYS A 24 -7.03 16.15 0.51
N LYS A 25 -7.74 15.15 1.07
CA LYS A 25 -8.87 15.36 1.98
C LYS A 25 -8.48 16.14 3.23
N ASN A 26 -7.25 15.94 3.71
CA ASN A 26 -6.70 16.64 4.88
C ASN A 26 -5.88 17.88 4.51
N ASN A 27 -6.06 18.43 3.30
CA ASN A 27 -5.45 19.68 2.85
C ASN A 27 -3.91 19.72 2.87
N TYR A 28 -3.21 18.59 2.76
CA TYR A 28 -1.74 18.57 2.74
C TYR A 28 -1.13 19.14 1.45
N PHE A 29 -1.91 19.26 0.37
CA PHE A 29 -1.45 19.78 -0.91
C PHE A 29 -1.76 21.27 -1.12
N THR A 30 -2.20 21.98 -0.08
CA THR A 30 -2.56 23.41 -0.16
C THR A 30 -1.74 24.22 0.82
N GLY A 31 -1.41 25.47 0.49
CA GLY A 31 -0.79 26.41 1.44
C GLY A 31 0.65 26.07 1.85
N GLY A 32 1.44 25.48 0.95
CA GLY A 32 2.87 25.22 1.18
C GLY A 32 3.16 23.91 1.91
N VAL A 33 4.30 23.85 2.60
CA VAL A 33 4.78 22.64 3.29
C VAL A 33 3.99 22.41 4.57
N LYS A 34 3.46 21.19 4.75
CA LYS A 34 2.65 20.79 5.90
C LYS A 34 3.23 19.58 6.60
N ARG A 35 3.03 19.51 7.92
CA ARG A 35 3.47 18.40 8.77
C ARG A 35 2.27 17.76 9.45
N GLY A 36 2.36 16.47 9.74
CA GLY A 36 1.37 15.79 10.55
C GLY A 36 1.73 14.34 10.83
N GLU A 37 0.78 13.59 11.37
CA GLU A 37 0.94 12.17 11.67
C GLU A 37 -0.21 11.37 11.04
N ILE A 38 0.11 10.18 10.56
CA ILE A 38 -0.87 9.17 10.19
C ILE A 38 -0.71 8.01 11.16
N SER A 39 -1.79 7.61 11.82
CA SER A 39 -1.83 6.44 12.68
C SER A 39 -2.81 5.40 12.13
N TRP A 40 -2.44 4.13 12.26
CA TRP A 40 -3.31 3.01 11.95
C TRP A 40 -3.71 2.30 13.24
N SER A 41 -4.92 1.76 13.24
CA SER A 41 -5.45 0.94 14.33
C SER A 41 -6.14 -0.31 13.78
N PHE A 42 -6.11 -1.38 14.54
CA PHE A 42 -6.80 -2.64 14.25
C PHE A 42 -7.54 -3.08 15.51
N LYS A 43 -8.85 -3.31 15.41
CA LYS A 43 -9.74 -3.64 16.54
C LYS A 43 -9.56 -2.68 17.74
N GLY A 44 -9.43 -1.38 17.47
CA GLY A 44 -9.26 -0.34 18.50
C GLY A 44 -7.83 -0.14 19.00
N ASN A 45 -6.90 -1.05 18.70
CA ASN A 45 -5.50 -0.94 19.13
C ASN A 45 -4.65 -0.23 18.07
N LYS A 46 -3.86 0.78 18.45
CA LYS A 46 -2.92 1.46 17.54
C LYS A 46 -1.85 0.47 17.09
N THR A 47 -1.80 0.19 15.79
CA THR A 47 -0.83 -0.74 15.20
C THR A 47 0.45 -0.04 14.74
N GLY A 48 0.42 1.28 14.57
CA GLY A 48 1.60 2.11 14.32
C GLY A 48 1.24 3.53 13.94
N SER A 49 2.25 4.39 13.84
CA SER A 49 2.11 5.70 13.22
C SER A 49 3.35 6.09 12.42
N VAL A 50 3.15 7.05 11.52
CA VAL A 50 4.21 7.69 10.76
C VAL A 50 4.01 9.20 10.79
N SER A 51 5.07 9.93 11.11
CA SER A 51 5.09 11.38 10.91
C SER A 51 5.38 11.66 9.44
N ILE A 52 4.64 12.62 8.87
CA ILE A 52 4.75 13.03 7.49
C ILE A 52 5.08 14.51 7.37
N ILE A 53 5.90 14.84 6.39
CA ILE A 53 6.09 16.22 5.91
C ILE A 53 5.77 16.21 4.42
N VAL A 54 4.76 16.98 4.01
CA VAL A 54 4.29 17.06 2.63
C VAL A 54 4.67 18.41 2.05
N SER A 55 5.43 18.41 0.97
CA SER A 55 5.72 19.58 0.16
C SER A 55 5.00 19.46 -1.17
N PRO A 56 4.02 20.33 -1.48
CA PRO A 56 3.43 20.47 -2.81
C PRO A 56 4.12 21.53 -3.67
N VAL A 57 5.25 22.09 -3.22
CA VAL A 57 5.94 23.20 -3.90
C VAL A 57 6.52 22.72 -5.23
N LYS A 58 6.19 23.42 -6.32
CA LYS A 58 6.65 23.07 -7.67
C LYS A 58 8.17 23.01 -7.73
N GLY A 59 8.73 21.86 -8.12
CA GLY A 59 10.18 21.61 -8.17
C GLY A 59 10.77 20.94 -6.93
N ASP A 60 10.02 20.85 -5.82
CA ASP A 60 10.39 20.11 -4.61
C ASP A 60 9.16 19.39 -4.04
N GLU A 61 8.40 18.71 -4.90
CA GLU A 61 7.20 17.97 -4.50
C GLU A 61 7.58 16.61 -3.87
N TYR A 62 7.31 16.43 -2.57
CA TYR A 62 7.58 15.18 -1.88
C TYR A 62 6.69 14.93 -0.66
N VAL A 63 6.68 13.67 -0.21
CA VAL A 63 6.29 13.29 1.15
C VAL A 63 7.48 12.67 1.84
N ARG A 64 7.89 13.24 2.98
CA ARG A 64 8.92 12.67 3.85
C ARG A 64 8.23 11.82 4.91
N PHE A 65 8.70 10.60 5.08
CA PHE A 65 8.23 9.68 6.11
C PHE A 65 9.25 9.60 7.22
N GLN A 66 8.79 9.72 8.47
CA GLN A 66 9.61 9.57 9.67
C GLN A 66 8.91 8.64 10.66
N TYR A 67 9.52 7.50 10.96
CA TYR A 67 8.97 6.49 11.88
C TYR A 67 10.06 5.54 12.37
N MET A 68 9.73 4.76 13.40
CA MET A 68 10.55 3.63 13.85
C MET A 68 9.96 2.34 13.30
N GLN A 69 10.80 1.46 12.78
CA GLN A 69 10.40 0.12 12.40
C GLN A 69 11.23 -0.91 13.15
N THR A 70 10.56 -1.81 13.84
CA THR A 70 11.20 -2.92 14.54
C THR A 70 11.26 -4.13 13.63
N ASP A 71 12.47 -4.66 13.46
CA ASP A 71 12.71 -5.90 12.76
C ASP A 71 12.20 -7.08 13.61
N MET A 72 11.38 -7.96 13.02
CA MET A 72 10.69 -9.01 13.79
C MET A 72 11.64 -10.08 14.32
N ASP A 73 12.72 -10.35 13.57
CA ASP A 73 13.68 -11.42 13.85
C ASP A 73 14.74 -10.94 14.84
N THR A 74 15.34 -9.78 14.56
CA THR A 74 16.43 -9.22 15.38
C THR A 74 15.94 -8.38 16.55
N LYS A 75 14.65 -8.02 16.59
CA LYS A 75 14.04 -7.08 17.57
C LYS A 75 14.68 -5.70 17.61
N VAL A 76 15.52 -5.36 16.64
CA VAL A 76 16.19 -4.05 16.57
C VAL A 76 15.24 -3.01 15.97
N ALA A 77 15.04 -1.91 16.69
CA ALA A 77 14.28 -0.77 16.21
C ALA A 77 15.17 0.13 15.35
N THR A 78 14.80 0.32 14.09
CA THR A 78 15.53 1.18 13.13
C THR A 78 14.72 2.44 12.86
N LYS A 79 15.39 3.60 12.92
CA LYS A 79 14.79 4.88 12.51
C LYS A 79 14.75 4.97 10.99
N MET A 80 13.55 5.22 10.47
CA MET A 80 13.29 5.41 9.05
C MET A 80 13.04 6.88 8.78
N ASP A 81 13.82 7.45 7.88
CA ASP A 81 13.68 8.84 7.44
C ASP A 81 14.03 8.95 5.96
N TYR A 82 13.04 9.15 5.10
CA TYR A 82 13.27 9.29 3.67
C TYR A 82 12.13 10.03 2.96
N LYS A 83 12.46 10.63 1.80
CA LYS A 83 11.52 11.29 0.91
C LYS A 83 10.98 10.32 -0.14
N VAL A 84 9.71 10.49 -0.50
CA VAL A 84 9.09 9.91 -1.68
C VAL A 84 8.59 11.05 -2.56
N ARG A 85 8.99 11.04 -3.83
CA ARG A 85 8.62 12.10 -4.77
C ARG A 85 7.11 12.09 -5.02
N LEU A 86 6.55 13.28 -5.15
CA LEU A 86 5.21 13.51 -5.64
C LEU A 86 5.27 13.98 -7.09
N THR A 87 4.21 13.71 -7.82
CA THR A 87 3.96 14.30 -9.13
C THR A 87 2.47 14.54 -9.27
N TRP A 88 2.08 15.24 -10.31
CA TRP A 88 0.71 15.59 -10.52
C TRP A 88 0.34 15.65 -12.00
N THR A 89 -0.94 15.49 -12.28
CA THR A 89 -1.52 15.62 -13.62
C THR A 89 -2.72 16.57 -13.55
N PRO A 90 -2.89 17.47 -14.53
CA PRO A 90 -4.11 18.26 -14.63
C PRO A 90 -5.32 17.35 -14.90
N CYS A 91 -6.48 17.72 -14.37
CA CYS A 91 -7.74 17.03 -14.62
C CYS A 91 -8.54 17.78 -15.68
N TYR A 92 -9.26 17.05 -16.54
CA TYR A 92 -10.06 17.62 -17.64
C TYR A 92 -11.11 18.63 -17.15
N PHE A 93 -11.80 18.34 -16.04
CA PHE A 93 -12.79 19.22 -15.41
C PHE A 93 -12.18 20.23 -14.41
N GLY A 94 -10.89 20.55 -14.57
CA GLY A 94 -10.16 21.44 -13.68
C GLY A 94 -9.58 20.76 -12.43
N GLY A 95 -8.60 21.44 -11.83
CA GLY A 95 -7.87 20.95 -10.67
C GLY A 95 -6.76 19.94 -11.02
N ILE A 96 -6.19 19.37 -9.96
CA ILE A 96 -4.98 18.56 -10.04
C ILE A 96 -5.18 17.21 -9.35
N ARG A 97 -4.66 16.15 -9.98
CA ARG A 97 -4.54 14.81 -9.39
C ARG A 97 -3.10 14.52 -9.01
N TRP A 98 -2.88 14.34 -7.71
CA TRP A 98 -1.58 14.01 -7.13
C TRP A 98 -1.31 12.49 -7.16
N TRP A 99 -0.05 12.16 -7.36
CA TRP A 99 0.49 10.81 -7.42
C TRP A 99 1.78 10.72 -6.63
N PHE A 100 2.03 9.57 -6.01
CA PHE A 100 3.36 9.21 -5.54
C PHE A 100 4.17 8.60 -6.69
N ILE A 101 5.48 8.80 -6.68
CA ILE A 101 6.42 7.99 -7.45
C ILE A 101 6.91 6.86 -6.55
N CYS A 102 6.63 5.61 -6.89
CA CYS A 102 7.04 4.47 -6.07
C CYS A 102 8.56 4.47 -5.85
N PRO A 103 9.05 4.46 -4.59
CA PRO A 103 10.48 4.56 -4.29
C PRO A 103 11.22 3.22 -4.31
N GLN A 104 10.51 2.11 -4.53
CA GLN A 104 11.09 0.76 -4.43
C GLN A 104 11.96 0.42 -5.63
N VAL A 105 12.95 -0.43 -5.39
CA VAL A 105 13.78 -1.07 -6.41
C VAL A 105 13.45 -2.56 -6.39
N VAL A 106 13.07 -3.11 -7.54
CA VAL A 106 12.72 -4.53 -7.69
C VAL A 106 13.62 -5.09 -8.79
N ASN A 107 14.30 -6.20 -8.51
CA ASN A 107 15.24 -6.84 -9.45
C ASN A 107 16.29 -5.85 -10.00
N ALA A 108 16.90 -5.04 -9.13
CA ALA A 108 17.85 -3.98 -9.49
C ALA A 108 17.30 -2.82 -10.35
N HIS A 109 15.99 -2.77 -10.61
CA HIS A 109 15.34 -1.70 -11.36
C HIS A 109 14.46 -0.82 -10.47
N ALA A 110 14.59 0.50 -10.58
CA ALA A 110 13.69 1.43 -9.88
C ALA A 110 12.26 1.28 -10.40
N CYS A 111 11.29 1.08 -9.51
CA CYS A 111 9.89 0.91 -9.89
C CYS A 111 9.34 2.16 -10.58
N GLY A 112 9.51 3.35 -9.98
CA GLY A 112 9.19 4.64 -10.59
C GLY A 112 7.72 4.88 -10.98
N LYS A 113 6.82 3.91 -10.75
CA LYS A 113 5.41 4.01 -11.14
C LYS A 113 4.69 5.13 -10.40
N ARG A 114 3.81 5.84 -11.11
CA ARG A 114 2.84 6.78 -10.53
C ARG A 114 1.70 6.00 -9.87
N VAL A 115 1.53 6.17 -8.57
CA VAL A 115 0.52 5.43 -7.78
C VAL A 115 -0.23 6.34 -6.82
N GLY A 116 -1.52 6.06 -6.61
CA GLY A 116 -2.35 6.81 -5.66
C GLY A 116 -2.17 6.37 -4.21
N SER A 117 -1.56 5.20 -3.99
CA SER A 117 -1.41 4.57 -2.67
C SER A 117 -0.03 3.96 -2.53
N LEU A 118 0.56 4.11 -1.35
CA LEU A 118 1.73 3.39 -0.90
C LEU A 118 1.36 2.59 0.36
N TYR A 119 2.00 1.45 0.51
CA TYR A 119 1.76 0.48 1.57
C TYR A 119 3.06 0.27 2.31
N LEU A 120 3.02 0.22 3.64
CA LEU A 120 4.18 -0.16 4.45
C LEU A 120 4.20 -1.68 4.58
N GLU A 121 5.22 -2.31 3.99
CA GLU A 121 5.52 -3.73 4.16
C GLU A 121 6.99 -3.86 4.57
N GLY A 122 7.26 -4.69 5.58
CA GLY A 122 8.60 -4.81 6.16
C GLY A 122 9.11 -3.47 6.68
N LYS A 123 10.06 -2.85 5.97
CA LYS A 123 10.79 -1.66 6.42
C LYS A 123 10.40 -0.37 5.71
N ARG A 124 9.81 -0.42 4.51
CA ARG A 124 9.63 0.78 3.68
C ARG A 124 8.25 0.81 3.02
N PHE A 125 7.87 2.01 2.57
CA PHE A 125 6.67 2.24 1.77
C PHE A 125 6.92 1.84 0.31
N GLY A 126 6.00 1.07 -0.28
CA GLY A 126 6.06 0.61 -1.66
C GLY A 126 4.68 0.57 -2.31
N CYS A 127 4.64 0.38 -3.63
CA CYS A 127 3.37 0.19 -4.32
C CYS A 127 2.93 -1.28 -4.26
N ARG A 128 1.63 -1.52 -4.50
CA ARG A 128 1.07 -2.87 -4.52
C ARG A 128 1.81 -3.85 -5.45
N HIS A 129 2.37 -3.35 -6.56
CA HIS A 129 3.07 -4.18 -7.54
C HIS A 129 4.43 -4.64 -7.03
N CYS A 130 5.14 -3.79 -6.26
CA CYS A 130 6.43 -4.15 -5.68
C CYS A 130 6.27 -5.17 -4.56
N TYR A 131 5.20 -5.05 -3.78
CA TYR A 131 4.92 -5.94 -2.65
C TYR A 131 3.96 -7.08 -2.99
N ASN A 132 3.63 -7.25 -4.27
CA ASN A 132 2.72 -8.28 -4.76
C ASN A 132 1.42 -8.38 -3.92
N LEU A 133 0.91 -7.23 -3.47
CA LEU A 133 -0.29 -7.17 -2.64
C LEU A 133 -1.52 -7.47 -3.49
N THR A 134 -2.29 -8.46 -3.06
CA THR A 134 -3.58 -8.81 -3.65
C THR A 134 -4.70 -8.19 -2.81
N TYR A 135 -5.80 -7.78 -3.46
CA TYR A 135 -7.01 -7.40 -2.73
C TYR A 135 -7.59 -8.61 -2.00
N ALA A 136 -8.15 -8.40 -0.81
CA ALA A 136 -8.89 -9.44 -0.09
C ALA A 136 -9.99 -10.06 -0.97
N SER A 137 -10.72 -9.24 -1.73
CA SER A 137 -11.76 -9.70 -2.67
C SER A 137 -11.24 -10.63 -3.78
N SER A 138 -9.98 -10.45 -4.22
CA SER A 138 -9.36 -11.38 -5.16
C SER A 138 -8.98 -12.70 -4.48
N GLN A 139 -8.51 -12.67 -3.23
CA GLN A 139 -8.20 -13.89 -2.46
C GLN A 139 -9.46 -14.70 -2.14
N GLU A 140 -10.57 -14.04 -1.80
CA GLU A 140 -11.87 -14.70 -1.59
C GLU A 140 -12.36 -15.39 -2.86
N SER A 141 -12.27 -14.73 -4.02
CA SER A 141 -12.70 -15.30 -5.30
C SER A 141 -11.90 -16.53 -5.77
N HIS A 142 -10.70 -16.74 -5.22
CA HIS A 142 -9.83 -17.89 -5.53
C HIS A 142 -9.84 -18.97 -4.45
N LYS A 143 -10.49 -18.71 -3.30
CA LYS A 143 -10.52 -19.61 -2.14
C LYS A 143 -11.06 -21.00 -2.50
N TYR A 144 -11.97 -21.05 -3.47
CA TYR A 144 -12.66 -22.26 -3.89
C TYR A 144 -12.16 -22.81 -5.23
N ASP A 145 -11.24 -22.14 -5.92
CA ASP A 145 -10.71 -22.59 -7.23
C ASP A 145 -10.11 -24.00 -7.16
N GLY A 146 -9.38 -24.30 -6.09
CA GLY A 146 -8.80 -25.63 -5.86
C GLY A 146 -9.85 -26.70 -5.57
N LEU A 147 -10.95 -26.33 -4.91
CA LEU A 147 -12.10 -27.22 -4.68
C LEU A 147 -12.83 -27.47 -6.00
N PHE A 148 -13.17 -26.40 -6.73
CA PHE A 148 -13.88 -26.45 -8.01
C PHE A 148 -13.15 -27.30 -9.06
N ARG A 149 -11.83 -27.15 -9.19
CA ARG A 149 -11.03 -28.02 -10.07
C ARG A 149 -11.07 -29.50 -9.67
N LYS A 150 -11.07 -29.81 -8.37
CA LYS A 150 -11.12 -31.21 -7.88
C LYS A 150 -12.48 -31.85 -8.11
N ILE A 151 -13.56 -31.07 -8.08
CA ILE A 151 -14.91 -31.55 -8.35
C ILE A 151 -15.30 -31.43 -9.83
N GLY A 152 -14.33 -31.13 -10.71
CA GLY A 152 -14.51 -31.15 -12.17
C GLY A 152 -15.15 -29.90 -12.78
N PHE A 153 -15.33 -28.83 -12.00
CA PHE A 153 -15.90 -27.57 -12.48
C PHE A 153 -14.81 -26.64 -13.03
N THR A 154 -15.10 -25.97 -14.14
CA THR A 154 -14.39 -24.74 -14.52
C THR A 154 -14.83 -23.58 -13.63
N ILE A 155 -13.99 -22.53 -13.54
CA ILE A 155 -14.30 -21.34 -12.69
C ILE A 155 -15.61 -20.66 -13.13
N GLN A 156 -15.95 -20.72 -14.42
CA GLN A 156 -17.19 -20.14 -14.94
C GLN A 156 -18.42 -20.98 -14.54
N GLU A 157 -18.34 -22.31 -14.65
CA GLU A 157 -19.42 -23.20 -14.22
C GLU A 157 -19.63 -23.15 -12.71
N ALA A 158 -18.55 -23.05 -11.94
CA ALA A 158 -18.61 -22.96 -10.48
C ALA A 158 -19.32 -21.68 -10.01
N ARG A 159 -19.06 -20.55 -10.67
CA ARG A 159 -19.71 -19.26 -10.36
C ARG A 159 -21.21 -19.25 -10.70
N LEU A 160 -21.62 -20.05 -11.68
CA LEU A 160 -23.04 -20.23 -12.03
C LEU A 160 -23.74 -21.21 -11.08
N ALA A 161 -23.06 -22.28 -10.68
CA ALA A 161 -23.62 -23.30 -9.80
C ALA A 161 -23.68 -22.88 -8.32
N PHE A 162 -22.78 -22.01 -7.87
CA PHE A 162 -22.66 -21.58 -6.47
C PHE A 162 -22.56 -20.05 -6.34
N PRO A 163 -23.65 -19.29 -6.58
CA PRO A 163 -23.63 -17.85 -6.47
C PRO A 163 -23.41 -17.40 -5.01
N GLY A 164 -22.32 -16.67 -4.76
CA GLY A 164 -21.93 -16.19 -3.42
C GLY A 164 -20.70 -16.88 -2.81
N VAL A 165 -20.03 -17.74 -3.59
CA VAL A 165 -18.78 -18.43 -3.26
C VAL A 165 -17.65 -17.95 -4.18
#